data_AF-A0A848FPD6-F1
#
_entry.id   AF-A0A848FPD6-F1
#
_cell.length_a   1.000
_cell.length_b   1.000
_cell.length_c   1.000
_cell.angle_alpha   90.00
_cell.angle_beta   90.00
_cell.angle_gamma   90.00
#
_symmetry.space_group_name_H-M   'P 1'
#
loop_
_entity.id
_entity.type
_entity.pdbx_description
1 polymer ?
#
loop_
_entity_poly.entity_id
_entity_poly.type
_entity_poly.pdbx_seq_one_letter_code
_entity_poly.pdbx_strand_id
1 'polypeptide(L)'
;MFRKLFAILILFAITVQTFHKAIIVMEFYANQDYIAKNLCENRYRPMLNCNGHCLLAKKLQQAEKKEQRNPESKLASKQEVVSSRSYYQLTIASNPVQTSTPAYTFNNGKPVDFASDFFHPPGA
;
A
#
# COMPACT_ATOMS: atom_id res chain seq x y z
N MET A 1 23.59 -19.86 -34.80
CA MET A 1 22.14 -19.59 -34.74
C MET A 1 21.46 -20.30 -33.58
N PHE A 2 21.69 -21.61 -33.39
CA PHE A 2 21.16 -22.41 -32.27
C PHE A 2 21.38 -21.83 -30.87
N ARG A 3 22.59 -21.32 -30.54
CA ARG A 3 22.88 -20.71 -29.22
C ARG A 3 21.98 -19.50 -28.91
N LYS A 4 21.66 -18.70 -29.94
CA LYS A 4 20.76 -17.54 -29.79
C LYS A 4 19.31 -17.97 -29.62
N LEU A 5 18.86 -18.96 -30.39
CA LEU A 5 17.52 -19.54 -30.23
C LEU A 5 17.33 -20.14 -28.84
N PHE A 6 18.34 -20.86 -28.34
CA PHE A 6 18.30 -21.44 -27.00
C PHE A 6 18.23 -20.36 -25.91
N ALA A 7 19.02 -19.29 -26.05
CA ALA A 7 18.95 -18.14 -25.14
C ALA A 7 17.58 -17.44 -25.16
N ILE A 8 17.01 -17.23 -26.35
CA ILE A 8 15.67 -16.63 -26.51
C ILE A 8 14.60 -17.51 -25.86
N LEU A 9 14.69 -18.83 -26.05
CA LEU A 9 13.74 -19.79 -25.48
C LEU A 9 13.79 -19.76 -23.95
N ILE A 10 14.99 -19.77 -23.34
CA ILE A 10 15.15 -19.65 -21.89
C ILE A 10 14.56 -18.33 -21.39
N LEU A 11 14.86 -17.22 -22.07
CA LEU A 11 14.39 -15.90 -21.66
C LEU A 11 12.85 -15.83 -21.74
N PHE A 12 12.26 -16.36 -22.80
CA PHE A 12 10.81 -16.50 -22.92
C PHE A 12 10.22 -17.36 -21.79
N ALA A 13 10.82 -18.53 -21.51
CA ALA A 13 10.34 -19.42 -20.45
C ALA A 13 10.33 -18.74 -19.07
N ILE A 14 11.32 -17.91 -18.77
CA ILE A 14 11.36 -17.12 -17.52
C ILE A 14 10.22 -16.11 -17.50
N THR A 15 9.99 -15.39 -18.60
CA THR A 15 8.90 -14.40 -18.64
C THR A 15 7.52 -15.04 -18.46
N VAL A 16 7.26 -16.21 -19.05
CA VAL A 16 5.96 -16.90 -18.92
C VAL A 16 5.66 -17.27 -17.46
N GLN A 17 6.68 -17.59 -16.67
CA GLN A 17 6.49 -17.90 -15.23
C GLN A 17 5.93 -16.70 -14.46
N THR A 18 6.29 -15.46 -14.83
CA THR A 18 5.78 -14.24 -14.18
C THR A 18 4.32 -13.95 -14.53
N PHE A 19 3.84 -14.38 -15.70
CA PHE A 19 2.49 -14.08 -16.20
C PHE A 19 1.41 -15.08 -15.79
N HIS A 20 1.69 -16.03 -14.90
CA HIS A 20 0.70 -17.04 -14.50
C HIS A 20 -0.62 -16.44 -13.98
N LYS A 21 -0.59 -15.34 -13.22
CA LYS A 21 -1.80 -14.63 -12.75
C LYS A 21 -2.58 -13.98 -13.90
N ALA A 22 -1.89 -13.46 -14.92
CA ALA A 22 -2.53 -12.87 -16.09
C ALA A 22 -3.30 -13.93 -16.89
N ILE A 23 -2.75 -15.13 -17.02
CA ILE A 23 -3.43 -16.26 -17.68
C ILE A 23 -4.75 -16.60 -16.98
N ILE A 24 -4.76 -16.66 -15.63
CA ILE A 24 -5.98 -16.91 -14.85
C ILE A 24 -7.08 -15.87 -15.16
N VAL A 25 -6.70 -14.60 -15.27
CA VAL A 25 -7.62 -13.50 -15.58
C VAL A 25 -8.11 -13.59 -17.03
N MET A 26 -7.22 -13.88 -17.97
CA MET A 26 -7.59 -14.07 -19.38
C MET A 26 -8.59 -15.21 -19.57
N GLU A 27 -8.34 -16.36 -18.97
CA GLU A 27 -9.27 -17.51 -19.00
C GLU A 27 -10.64 -17.18 -18.38
N PHE A 28 -10.65 -16.37 -17.33
CA PHE A 28 -11.89 -15.90 -16.70
C PHE A 28 -12.71 -15.07 -17.68
N TYR A 29 -12.12 -14.08 -18.34
CA TYR A 29 -12.83 -13.22 -19.27
C TYR A 29 -13.26 -13.95 -20.55
N ALA A 30 -12.43 -14.88 -21.04
CA ALA A 30 -12.76 -15.69 -22.21
C ALA A 30 -14.04 -16.54 -22.01
N ASN A 31 -14.29 -17.00 -20.78
CA ASN A 31 -15.40 -17.90 -20.44
C ASN A 31 -16.33 -17.35 -19.35
N GLN A 32 -16.42 -16.02 -19.21
CA GLN A 32 -17.09 -15.38 -18.07
C GLN A 32 -18.56 -15.77 -17.97
N ASP A 33 -19.27 -15.86 -19.10
CA ASP A 33 -20.69 -16.25 -19.13
C ASP A 33 -20.92 -17.67 -18.60
N TYR A 34 -20.06 -18.62 -19.00
CA TYR A 34 -20.13 -19.98 -18.51
C TYR A 34 -19.86 -20.04 -17.00
N ILE A 35 -18.87 -19.27 -16.55
CA ILE A 35 -18.50 -19.18 -15.13
C ILE A 35 -19.65 -18.58 -14.31
N ALA A 36 -20.27 -17.49 -14.77
CA ALA A 36 -21.38 -16.83 -14.10
C ALA A 36 -22.60 -17.77 -13.97
N LYS A 37 -22.90 -18.56 -15.00
CA LYS A 37 -24.07 -19.46 -15.03
C LYS A 37 -23.86 -20.75 -14.24
N ASN A 38 -22.67 -21.37 -14.34
CA ASN A 38 -22.45 -22.73 -13.84
C ASN A 38 -21.61 -22.79 -12.56
N LEU A 39 -20.62 -21.90 -12.41
CA LEU A 39 -19.60 -22.00 -11.37
C LEU A 39 -19.71 -20.93 -10.28
N CYS A 40 -20.50 -19.86 -10.51
CA CYS A 40 -20.69 -18.79 -9.55
C CYS A 40 -21.59 -19.24 -8.38
N GLU A 41 -21.10 -19.11 -7.16
CA GLU A 41 -21.87 -19.42 -5.95
C GLU A 41 -23.00 -18.42 -5.70
N ASN A 42 -22.82 -17.16 -6.14
CA ASN A 42 -23.77 -16.07 -5.98
C ASN A 42 -24.74 -15.93 -7.16
N ARG A 43 -24.84 -16.94 -8.05
CA ARG A 43 -25.72 -16.90 -9.23
C ARG A 43 -27.20 -16.67 -8.91
N TYR A 44 -27.64 -17.03 -7.70
CA TYR A 44 -29.01 -16.83 -7.22
C TYR A 44 -29.22 -15.50 -6.47
N ARG A 45 -28.19 -14.66 -6.38
CA ARG A 45 -28.24 -13.35 -5.71
C ARG A 45 -27.93 -12.24 -6.73
N PRO A 46 -28.86 -11.93 -7.64
CA PRO A 46 -28.62 -10.97 -8.72
C PRO A 46 -28.29 -9.56 -8.20
N MET A 47 -28.80 -9.16 -7.03
CA MET A 47 -28.46 -7.88 -6.40
C MET A 47 -26.97 -7.69 -6.13
N LEU A 48 -26.18 -8.76 -6.05
CA LEU A 48 -24.73 -8.67 -5.79
C LEU A 48 -23.90 -8.40 -7.06
N ASN A 49 -24.49 -8.48 -8.27
CA ASN A 49 -23.78 -8.29 -9.54
C ASN A 49 -22.45 -9.06 -9.63
N CYS A 50 -22.39 -10.28 -9.08
CA CYS A 50 -21.14 -11.01 -8.89
C CYS A 50 -20.52 -11.52 -10.20
N ASN A 51 -21.33 -11.94 -11.18
CA ASN A 51 -20.86 -12.31 -12.53
C ASN A 51 -19.65 -13.27 -12.57
N GLY A 52 -19.52 -14.16 -11.59
CA GLY A 52 -18.39 -15.11 -11.50
C GLY A 52 -17.14 -14.60 -10.78
N HIS A 53 -17.10 -13.33 -10.33
CA HIS A 53 -15.95 -12.73 -9.63
C HIS A 53 -15.56 -13.48 -8.33
N CYS A 54 -16.51 -14.15 -7.69
CA CYS A 54 -16.22 -15.01 -6.53
C CYS A 54 -15.24 -16.15 -6.85
N LEU A 55 -15.36 -16.75 -8.04
CA LEU A 55 -14.47 -17.82 -8.49
C LEU A 55 -13.09 -17.27 -8.83
N LEU A 56 -13.05 -16.12 -9.52
CA LEU A 56 -11.80 -15.44 -9.86
C LEU A 56 -10.99 -15.12 -8.60
N ALA A 57 -11.65 -14.55 -7.59
CA ALA A 57 -11.03 -14.25 -6.30
C ALA A 57 -10.44 -15.51 -5.64
N LYS A 58 -11.18 -16.63 -5.63
CA LYS A 58 -10.68 -17.91 -5.08
C LYS A 58 -9.45 -18.43 -5.84
N LYS A 59 -9.47 -18.41 -7.18
CA LYS A 59 -8.33 -18.85 -8.01
C LYS A 59 -7.08 -17.99 -7.76
N LEU A 60 -7.24 -16.68 -7.69
CA LEU A 60 -6.14 -15.75 -7.42
C LEU A 60 -5.55 -15.95 -6.01
N GLN A 61 -6.40 -16.07 -4.99
CA GLN A 61 -5.95 -16.38 -3.63
C GLN A 61 -5.22 -17.72 -3.54
N GLN A 62 -5.68 -18.74 -4.28
CA GLN A 62 -5.01 -20.03 -4.32
C GLN A 62 -3.63 -19.95 -5.00
N ALA A 63 -3.52 -19.16 -6.08
CA ALA A 63 -2.25 -18.90 -6.75
C ALA A 63 -1.26 -18.16 -5.81
N GLU A 64 -1.73 -17.15 -5.09
CA GLU A 64 -0.93 -16.40 -4.12
C GLU A 64 -0.46 -17.29 -2.95
N LYS A 65 -1.35 -18.13 -2.40
CA LYS A 65 -0.98 -19.09 -1.35
C LYS A 65 0.05 -20.11 -1.83
N LYS A 66 0.02 -20.51 -3.11
CA LYS A 66 1.04 -21.39 -3.69
C LYS A 66 2.39 -20.68 -3.81
N GLU A 67 2.38 -19.41 -4.24
CA GLU A 67 3.60 -18.59 -4.25
C GLU A 67 4.19 -18.47 -2.84
N GLN A 68 3.40 -18.11 -1.83
CA GLN A 68 3.88 -17.92 -0.44
C GLN A 68 4.41 -19.19 0.25
N ARG A 69 3.99 -20.38 -0.21
CA ARG A 69 4.50 -21.66 0.30
C ARG A 69 5.86 -22.04 -0.26
N ASN A 70 6.33 -21.38 -1.32
CA ASN A 70 7.67 -21.60 -1.82
C ASN A 70 8.69 -20.91 -0.87
N PRO A 71 9.63 -21.63 -0.24
CA PRO A 71 10.62 -21.02 0.64
C PRO A 71 11.45 -19.91 -0.03
N GLU A 72 11.62 -19.94 -1.35
CA GLU A 72 12.32 -18.89 -2.11
C GLU A 72 11.51 -17.58 -2.23
N SER A 73 10.17 -17.64 -2.20
CA SER A 73 9.32 -16.45 -2.32
C SER A 73 9.22 -15.64 -1.02
N LYS A 74 9.50 -16.28 0.13
CA LYS A 74 9.62 -15.58 1.43
C LYS A 74 10.75 -14.54 1.40
N LEU A 75 11.80 -14.76 0.61
CA LEU A 75 12.90 -13.81 0.46
C LEU A 75 12.48 -12.60 -0.39
N ALA A 76 11.62 -12.78 -1.40
CA ALA A 76 11.09 -11.69 -2.23
C ALA A 76 9.93 -10.92 -1.56
N SER A 77 9.12 -11.58 -0.72
CA SER A 77 8.03 -10.98 0.06
C SER A 77 8.53 -10.20 1.28
N LYS A 78 9.76 -10.44 1.72
CA LYS A 78 10.45 -9.56 2.66
C LYS A 78 10.89 -8.33 1.87
N GLN A 79 9.94 -7.45 1.60
CA GLN A 79 10.25 -6.05 1.36
C GLN A 79 10.80 -5.52 2.69
N GLU A 80 12.03 -5.92 3.02
CA GLU A 80 12.87 -5.13 3.89
C GLU A 80 12.85 -3.77 3.23
N VAL A 81 12.15 -2.84 3.87
CA VAL A 81 12.26 -1.43 3.55
C VAL A 81 13.74 -1.16 3.70
N VAL A 82 14.48 -1.23 2.60
CA VAL A 82 15.77 -0.60 2.47
C VAL A 82 15.41 0.86 2.58
N SER A 83 15.34 1.33 3.82
CA SER A 83 15.29 2.74 4.16
C SER A 83 16.55 3.28 3.52
N SER A 84 16.38 3.84 2.32
CA SER A 84 17.39 4.67 1.72
C SER A 84 17.59 5.77 2.75
N ARG A 85 18.64 5.64 3.56
CA ARG A 85 19.24 6.76 4.28
C ARG A 85 19.82 7.72 3.24
N SER A 86 18.97 8.23 2.35
CA SER A 86 19.24 9.41 1.56
C SER A 86 19.00 10.57 2.49
N TYR A 87 20.00 10.90 3.30
CA TYR A 87 20.08 12.18 3.98
C TYR A 87 20.29 13.25 2.91
N TYR A 88 19.23 13.62 2.20
CA TYR A 88 19.21 14.89 1.49
C TYR A 88 19.12 15.95 2.57
N GLN A 89 20.27 16.48 2.98
CA GLN A 89 20.30 17.68 3.82
C GLN A 89 19.84 18.84 2.94
N LEU A 90 18.54 19.12 2.98
CA LEU A 90 17.99 20.32 2.39
C LEU A 90 18.45 21.50 3.24
N THR A 91 19.56 22.12 2.86
CA THR A 91 20.02 23.37 3.51
C THR A 91 19.17 24.51 2.96
N ILE A 92 18.05 24.77 3.61
CA ILE A 92 17.26 25.98 3.32
C ILE A 92 18.08 27.15 3.87
N ALA A 93 18.61 27.99 2.98
CA ALA A 93 19.18 29.27 3.35
C ALA A 93 18.02 30.17 3.83
N SER A 94 17.70 30.09 5.12
CA SER A 94 16.79 31.04 5.73
C SER A 94 17.53 32.34 5.94
N ASN A 95 17.21 33.36 5.13
CA ASN A 95 17.56 34.72 5.50
C ASN A 95 16.87 35.03 6.84
N PRO A 96 17.57 35.53 7.87
CA PRO A 96 16.92 35.89 9.12
C PRO A 96 15.92 37.01 8.81
N VAL A 97 14.64 36.72 9.05
CA VAL A 97 13.59 37.73 9.05
C VAL A 97 13.93 38.70 10.18
N GLN A 98 14.28 39.93 9.84
CA GLN A 98 14.43 41.00 10.83
C GLN A 98 13.03 41.41 11.28
N THR A 99 12.51 40.71 12.28
CA THR A 99 11.27 41.10 12.94
C THR A 99 11.57 42.32 13.81
N SER A 100 11.27 43.53 13.32
CA SER A 100 11.30 44.72 14.17
C SER A 100 10.11 44.64 15.14
N THR A 101 10.33 44.04 16.31
CA THR A 101 9.34 44.13 17.40
C THR A 101 9.43 45.52 18.02
N PRO A 102 8.35 46.33 18.04
CA PRO A 102 8.34 47.55 18.81
C PRO A 102 8.53 47.21 20.29
N ALA A 103 9.55 47.75 20.92
CA ALA A 103 9.81 47.55 22.34
C ALA A 103 8.71 48.23 23.17
N TYR A 104 7.74 47.45 23.68
CA TYR A 104 6.86 47.91 24.74
C TYR A 104 7.57 47.71 26.07
N THR A 105 7.93 48.80 26.73
CA THR A 105 8.37 48.77 28.13
C THR A 105 7.14 48.52 29.00
N PHE A 106 6.93 47.26 29.39
CA PHE A 106 5.94 46.92 30.41
C PHE A 106 6.46 47.42 31.75
N ASN A 107 5.89 48.50 32.26
CA ASN A 107 6.18 48.98 33.60
C ASN A 107 5.46 48.04 34.58
N ASN A 108 6.22 47.22 35.30
CA ASN A 108 5.70 46.26 36.27
C ASN A 108 5.09 47.00 37.48
N GLY A 109 3.85 47.47 37.32
CA GLY A 109 2.98 47.75 38.45
C GLY A 109 2.79 46.47 39.25
N LYS A 110 3.11 46.51 40.53
CA LYS A 110 2.95 45.38 41.46
C LYS A 110 1.48 44.94 41.52
N PRO A 111 1.18 43.64 41.42
CA PRO A 111 -0.20 43.14 41.43
C PRO A 111 -0.84 43.45 42.78
N VAL A 112 -2.05 44.02 42.75
CA VAL A 112 -2.73 44.52 43.94
C VAL A 112 -3.59 43.44 44.61
N ASP A 113 -3.96 42.38 43.88
CA ASP A 113 -4.68 41.22 44.44
C ASP A 113 -4.67 40.01 43.49
N PHE A 114 -4.84 38.80 44.00
CA PHE A 114 -5.00 37.55 43.24
C PHE A 114 -6.27 36.81 43.68
N ALA A 115 -7.24 36.66 42.78
CA ALA A 115 -8.42 35.84 43.03
C ALA A 115 -8.06 34.36 42.92
N SER A 116 -7.87 33.69 44.06
CA SER A 116 -7.64 32.25 44.14
C SER A 116 -8.96 31.49 44.17
N ASP A 117 -9.64 31.42 43.04
CA ASP A 117 -10.59 30.34 42.81
C ASP A 117 -10.59 29.96 41.33
N PHE A 118 -9.48 29.33 40.93
CA PHE A 118 -9.38 28.63 39.65
C PHE A 118 -9.79 27.17 39.88
N PHE A 119 -11.06 26.92 39.59
CA PHE A 119 -11.72 25.64 39.34
C PHE A 119 -10.74 24.47 39.05
N HIS A 120 -10.62 23.53 39.99
CA HIS A 120 -9.90 22.28 39.77
C HIS A 120 -10.83 21.26 39.11
N PRO A 121 -10.40 20.56 38.04
CA PRO A 121 -11.17 19.45 37.48
C PRO A 121 -11.19 18.25 38.46
N PRO A 122 -12.28 17.47 38.53
CA PRO A 122 -12.35 16.31 39.41
C PRO A 122 -11.32 15.26 38.98
N GLY A 123 -10.42 14.90 39.90
CA GLY A 123 -9.48 13.81 39.72
C GLY A 123 -10.11 12.46 40.04
N ALA A 124 -9.85 11.50 39.14
CA ALA A 124 -9.95 10.03 39.22
C ALA A 124 -11.14 9.42 40.00
#